data_AF-A0A942MHF0-F1
#
_entry.id   AF-A0A942MHF0-F1
#
_cell.length_a   1.000
_cell.length_b   1.000
_cell.length_c   1.000
_cell.angle_alpha   90.00
_cell.angle_beta   90.00
_cell.angle_gamma   90.00
#
_symmetry.space_group_name_H-M   'P 1'
#
loop_
_entity.id
_entity.type
_entity.pdbx_description
1 polymer ?
#
loop_
_entity_poly.entity_id
_entity_poly.type
_entity_poly.pdbx_seq_one_letter_code
_entity_poly.pdbx_strand_id
1 'polypeptide(L)'
;MSNSFAFSKLITVFSAYSYLNRAALKVLWRNLVVLQKTWMTNMAFYFIEPLLYLSAMGFGLGVFVGEINGISYVQFIAPGIIASSSMWAAASECTYGSFVRMHYQKVFHAMIATPLELGEVVVGEILYGVFKGVVYGSVILLVIAGLGLVSSPWALLVPIVLVLA
;
A
#
# COMPACT_ATOMS: atom_id res chain seq x y z
N MET A 1 -21.82 -27.72 -7.28
CA MET A 1 -21.57 -26.48 -8.07
C MET A 1 -20.53 -25.53 -7.46
N SER A 2 -20.03 -25.72 -6.22
CA SER A 2 -19.05 -24.79 -5.59
C SER A 2 -17.59 -24.94 -6.06
N ASN A 3 -17.13 -26.16 -6.39
CA ASN A 3 -15.69 -26.43 -6.63
C ASN A 3 -15.15 -25.96 -8.00
N SER A 4 -16.01 -25.69 -8.98
CA SER A 4 -15.59 -25.24 -10.31
C SER A 4 -15.11 -23.77 -10.32
N PHE A 5 -15.71 -22.92 -9.47
CA PHE A 5 -15.32 -21.51 -9.34
C PHE A 5 -13.96 -21.33 -8.65
N ALA A 6 -13.62 -22.19 -7.70
CA ALA A 6 -12.33 -22.16 -7.01
C ALA A 6 -11.17 -22.53 -7.94
N PHE A 7 -11.38 -23.53 -8.81
CA PHE A 7 -10.39 -23.99 -9.77
C PHE A 7 -10.13 -22.95 -10.87
N SER A 8 -11.19 -22.28 -11.36
CA SER A 8 -11.07 -21.17 -12.31
C SER A 8 -10.25 -20.01 -11.75
N LYS A 9 -10.53 -19.58 -10.50
CA LYS A 9 -9.75 -18.51 -9.84
C LYS A 9 -8.27 -18.89 -9.66
N LEU A 10 -7.99 -20.15 -9.31
CA LEU A 10 -6.62 -20.66 -9.21
C LEU A 10 -5.89 -20.58 -10.56
N ILE A 11 -6.54 -20.94 -11.66
CA ILE A 11 -5.96 -20.82 -13.02
C ILE A 11 -5.70 -19.35 -13.38
N THR A 12 -6.61 -18.43 -13.04
CA THR A 12 -6.40 -16.99 -13.27
C THR A 12 -5.22 -16.45 -12.48
N VAL A 13 -5.04 -16.89 -11.22
CA VAL A 13 -3.90 -16.50 -10.38
C VAL A 13 -2.58 -17.05 -10.93
N PHE A 14 -2.55 -18.32 -11.38
CA PHE A 14 -1.37 -18.89 -12.03
C PHE A 14 -1.06 -18.21 -13.37
N SER A 15 -2.08 -17.82 -14.13
CA SER A 15 -1.93 -17.02 -15.35
C SER A 15 -1.37 -15.63 -15.05
N ALA A 16 -1.83 -14.96 -13.99
CA ALA A 16 -1.27 -13.68 -13.54
C ALA A 16 0.23 -13.75 -13.24
N TYR A 17 0.70 -14.86 -12.66
CA TYR A 17 2.13 -15.09 -12.40
C TYR A 17 2.96 -15.22 -13.69
N SER A 18 2.37 -15.72 -14.78
CA SER A 18 3.04 -15.82 -16.08
C SER A 18 3.37 -14.45 -16.68
N TYR A 19 2.60 -13.42 -16.31
CA TYR A 19 2.80 -12.03 -16.74
C TYR A 19 3.79 -11.25 -15.86
N LEU A 20 4.33 -11.86 -14.79
CA LEU A 20 5.40 -11.27 -13.99
C LEU A 20 6.74 -11.40 -14.71
N ASN A 21 6.96 -10.54 -15.70
CA ASN A 21 8.17 -10.54 -16.52
C ASN A 21 8.84 -9.15 -16.57
N ARG A 22 9.89 -9.02 -17.40
CA ARG A 22 10.62 -7.75 -17.56
C ARG A 22 9.73 -6.61 -18.08
N ALA A 23 8.67 -6.92 -18.81
CA ALA A 23 7.75 -5.93 -19.35
C ALA A 23 6.88 -5.33 -18.23
N ALA A 24 6.33 -6.15 -17.33
CA ALA A 24 5.64 -5.67 -16.14
C ALA A 24 6.55 -4.80 -15.25
N LEU A 25 7.84 -5.17 -15.10
CA LEU A 25 8.82 -4.36 -14.37
C LEU A 25 9.10 -3.01 -15.05
N LYS A 26 9.03 -2.92 -16.39
CA LYS A 26 9.15 -1.63 -17.10
C LYS A 26 7.94 -0.73 -16.83
N VAL A 27 6.75 -1.28 -16.74
CA VAL A 27 5.53 -0.54 -16.37
C VAL A 27 5.67 -0.02 -14.94
N LEU A 28 6.12 -0.87 -14.01
CA LEU A 28 6.44 -0.45 -12.63
C LEU A 28 7.49 0.68 -12.63
N TRP A 29 8.59 0.52 -13.35
CA TRP A 29 9.66 1.52 -13.40
C TRP A 29 9.17 2.86 -13.92
N ARG A 30 8.34 2.86 -14.97
CA ARG A 30 7.67 4.06 -15.48
C ARG A 30 6.86 4.75 -14.39
N ASN A 31 6.07 4.00 -13.62
CA ASN A 31 5.27 4.54 -12.53
C ASN A 31 6.15 5.11 -11.40
N LEU A 32 7.27 4.45 -11.07
CA LEU A 32 8.23 4.94 -10.10
C LEU A 32 8.91 6.25 -10.53
N VAL A 33 9.23 6.40 -11.82
CA VAL A 33 9.77 7.66 -12.35
C VAL A 33 8.75 8.80 -12.25
N VAL A 34 7.46 8.51 -12.50
CA VAL A 34 6.39 9.50 -12.30
C VAL A 34 6.25 9.83 -10.82
N LEU A 35 6.29 8.83 -9.94
CA LEU A 35 6.25 9.03 -8.51
C LEU A 35 7.36 9.94 -8.03
N GLN A 36 8.59 9.76 -8.52
CA GLN A 36 9.73 10.60 -8.16
C GLN A 36 9.50 12.08 -8.51
N LYS A 37 8.82 12.37 -9.62
CA LYS A 37 8.47 13.74 -10.01
C LYS A 37 7.32 14.31 -9.17
N THR A 38 6.36 13.48 -8.79
CA THR A 38 5.15 13.88 -8.05
C THR A 38 5.23 13.50 -6.57
N TRP A 39 6.43 13.26 -6.04
CA TRP A 39 6.63 12.68 -4.72
C TRP A 39 6.08 13.58 -3.61
N MET A 40 6.31 14.89 -3.73
CA MET A 40 5.81 15.89 -2.80
C MET A 40 4.29 15.88 -2.72
N THR A 41 3.60 15.90 -3.86
CA THR A 41 2.13 15.92 -3.88
C THR A 41 1.53 14.59 -3.44
N ASN A 42 2.18 13.46 -3.78
CA ASN A 42 1.70 12.13 -3.38
C ASN A 42 1.92 11.88 -1.88
N MET A 43 3.09 12.20 -1.33
CA MET A 43 3.46 11.81 0.03
C MET A 43 3.07 12.82 1.10
N ALA A 44 2.95 14.11 0.78
CA ALA A 44 2.71 15.13 1.81
C ALA A 44 1.44 14.89 2.63
N PHE A 45 0.34 14.51 1.97
CA PHE A 45 -0.94 14.25 2.66
C PHE A 45 -0.88 13.02 3.57
N TYR A 46 -0.10 12.02 3.15
CA TYR A 46 0.13 10.78 3.89
C TYR A 46 0.92 11.00 5.19
N PHE A 47 1.78 12.01 5.33
CA PHE A 47 2.43 12.28 6.63
C PHE A 47 1.49 12.96 7.63
N ILE A 48 0.50 13.71 7.15
CA ILE A 48 -0.39 14.52 8.00
C ILE A 48 -1.40 13.62 8.73
N GLU A 49 -1.99 12.66 8.02
CA GLU A 49 -3.01 11.76 8.57
C GLU A 49 -2.53 10.98 9.82
N PRO A 50 -1.38 10.29 9.83
CA PRO A 50 -0.86 9.56 10.98
C PRO A 50 -0.49 10.46 12.15
N LEU A 51 0.06 11.65 11.87
CA LEU A 51 0.37 12.63 12.91
C LEU A 51 -0.90 13.13 13.58
N LEU A 52 -1.95 13.41 12.81
CA LEU A 52 -3.26 13.79 13.33
C LEU A 52 -3.90 12.64 14.13
N TYR A 53 -3.87 11.42 13.61
CA TYR A 53 -4.40 10.24 14.32
C TYR A 53 -3.67 10.01 15.65
N LEU A 54 -2.34 10.01 15.65
CA LEU A 54 -1.56 9.80 16.87
C LEU A 54 -1.71 10.96 17.85
N SER A 55 -1.85 12.20 17.35
CA SER A 55 -2.12 13.35 18.22
C SER A 55 -3.51 13.25 18.86
N ALA A 56 -4.54 12.93 18.07
CA ALA A 56 -5.91 12.78 18.53
C ALA A 56 -6.06 11.57 19.49
N MET A 57 -5.43 10.44 19.19
CA MET A 57 -5.52 9.23 20.01
C MET A 57 -4.58 9.29 21.22
N GLY A 58 -3.42 9.94 21.10
CA GLY A 58 -2.45 10.10 22.19
C GLY A 58 -2.89 11.13 23.22
N PHE A 59 -3.19 12.36 22.78
CA PHE A 59 -3.61 13.45 23.68
C PHE A 59 -5.11 13.45 23.98
N GLY A 60 -5.93 12.92 23.07
CA GLY A 60 -7.37 12.80 23.29
C GLY A 60 -7.72 11.52 24.05
N LEU A 61 -7.83 10.39 23.34
CA LEU A 61 -8.38 9.16 23.92
C LEU A 61 -7.45 8.45 24.91
N GLY A 62 -6.15 8.51 24.69
CA GLY A 62 -5.13 7.81 25.47
C GLY A 62 -5.09 8.25 26.93
N VAL A 63 -5.42 9.51 27.21
CA VAL A 63 -5.53 10.06 28.57
C VAL A 63 -6.73 9.46 29.33
N PHE A 64 -7.82 9.13 28.62
CA PHE A 64 -9.03 8.56 29.24
C PHE A 64 -8.95 7.05 29.42
N VAL A 65 -8.32 6.33 28.50
CA VAL A 65 -8.20 4.86 28.56
C VAL A 65 -7.03 4.43 29.45
N GLY A 66 -5.91 5.17 29.41
CA GLY A 66 -4.69 4.84 30.15
C GLY A 66 -3.96 3.62 29.57
N GLU A 67 -4.16 2.46 30.20
CA GLU A 67 -3.49 1.22 29.84
C GLU A 67 -4.48 0.09 29.63
N ILE A 68 -4.19 -0.76 28.65
CA ILE A 68 -4.92 -2.00 28.39
C ILE A 68 -3.93 -3.13 28.63
N ASN A 69 -4.19 -4.00 29.62
CA ASN A 69 -3.31 -5.15 29.92
C ASN A 69 -1.83 -4.77 30.13
N GLY A 70 -1.53 -3.61 30.73
CA GLY A 70 -0.17 -3.14 31.00
C GLY A 70 0.60 -2.58 29.79
N ILE A 71 -0.08 -2.38 28.65
CA ILE A 71 0.45 -1.63 27.50
C ILE A 71 -0.36 -0.35 27.30
N SER A 72 0.30 0.71 26.83
CA SER A 72 -0.41 1.98 26.57
C SER A 72 -1.43 1.79 25.44
N TYR A 73 -2.56 2.49 25.52
CA TYR A 73 -3.59 2.43 24.48
C TYR A 73 -3.03 2.73 23.08
N VAL A 74 -2.11 3.69 22.99
CA VAL A 74 -1.48 4.10 21.72
C VAL A 74 -0.61 2.97 21.15
N GLN A 75 0.11 2.22 22.00
CA GLN A 75 0.86 1.03 21.56
C GLN A 75 -0.05 -0.10 21.09
N PHE A 76 -1.21 -0.28 21.74
CA PHE A 76 -2.17 -1.31 21.36
C PHE A 76 -2.79 -1.07 19.97
N ILE A 77 -3.12 0.17 19.63
CA ILE A 77 -3.76 0.52 18.35
C ILE A 77 -2.77 0.70 17.19
N ALA A 78 -1.51 1.02 17.48
CA ALA A 78 -0.46 1.28 16.50
C ALA A 78 -0.40 0.27 15.32
N PRO A 79 -0.33 -1.07 15.54
CA PRO A 79 -0.25 -2.03 14.44
C PRO A 79 -1.50 -2.04 13.56
N GLY A 80 -2.69 -1.83 14.15
CA GLY A 80 -3.94 -1.74 13.40
C GLY A 80 -3.97 -0.55 12.45
N ILE A 81 -3.49 0.61 12.93
CA ILE A 81 -3.40 1.82 12.12
C ILE A 81 -2.42 1.64 10.96
N ILE A 82 -1.23 1.07 11.22
CA ILE A 82 -0.23 0.79 10.17
C ILE A 82 -0.83 -0.10 9.07
N ALA A 83 -1.53 -1.18 9.46
CA ALA A 83 -2.15 -2.11 8.52
C ALA A 83 -3.27 -1.44 7.72
N SER A 84 -4.20 -0.74 8.39
CA SER A 84 -5.33 -0.08 7.71
C SER A 84 -4.88 1.00 6.74
N SER A 85 -3.88 1.80 7.11
CA SER A 85 -3.38 2.87 6.28
C SER A 85 -2.61 2.34 5.05
N SER A 86 -1.78 1.30 5.22
CA SER A 86 -1.12 0.63 4.08
C SER A 86 -2.14 0.08 3.08
N MET A 87 -3.15 -0.63 3.59
CA MET A 87 -4.24 -1.16 2.76
C MET A 87 -5.00 -0.05 2.04
N TRP A 88 -5.27 1.07 2.71
CA TRP A 88 -5.94 2.22 2.10
C TRP A 88 -5.10 2.85 0.97
N ALA A 89 -3.78 2.98 1.15
CA ALA A 89 -2.90 3.49 0.09
C ALA A 89 -2.83 2.55 -1.12
N ALA A 90 -2.75 1.23 -0.89
CA ALA A 90 -2.75 0.25 -1.97
C ALA A 90 -4.11 0.22 -2.71
N ALA A 91 -5.21 0.21 -1.96
CA ALA A 91 -6.56 0.18 -2.52
C ALA A 91 -6.90 1.45 -3.31
N SER A 92 -6.60 2.64 -2.76
CA SER A 92 -6.84 3.91 -3.46
C SER A 92 -6.05 4.00 -4.76
N GLU A 93 -4.85 3.41 -4.79
CA GLU A 93 -4.05 3.38 -5.99
C GLU A 93 -4.57 2.43 -7.07
N CYS A 94 -4.89 1.20 -6.68
CA CYS A 94 -5.43 0.17 -7.57
C CYS A 94 -6.84 0.51 -8.09
N THR A 95 -7.57 1.38 -7.39
CA THR A 95 -8.90 1.84 -7.80
C THR A 95 -8.83 3.19 -8.49
N TYR A 96 -8.67 4.26 -7.73
CA TYR A 96 -8.72 5.63 -8.23
C TYR A 96 -7.52 5.97 -9.10
N GLY A 97 -6.31 5.65 -8.64
CA GLY A 97 -5.08 5.94 -9.39
C GLY A 97 -5.03 5.23 -10.74
N SER A 98 -5.49 3.98 -10.79
CA SER A 98 -5.61 3.18 -12.00
C SER A 98 -6.74 3.68 -12.91
N PHE A 99 -7.91 4.00 -12.36
CA PHE A 99 -9.04 4.54 -13.12
C PHE A 99 -8.69 5.86 -13.80
N VAL A 100 -8.02 6.78 -13.10
CA VAL A 100 -7.63 8.08 -13.67
C VAL A 100 -6.67 7.90 -14.85
N ARG A 101 -5.71 6.99 -14.73
CA ARG A 101 -4.78 6.66 -15.81
C ARG A 101 -5.47 6.01 -17.01
N MET A 102 -6.46 5.17 -16.75
CA MET A 102 -7.21 4.48 -17.79
C MET A 102 -8.16 5.43 -18.53
N HIS A 103 -9.01 6.14 -17.79
CA HIS A 103 -10.13 6.90 -18.36
C HIS A 103 -9.72 8.30 -18.82
N TYR A 104 -9.05 9.07 -17.96
CA TYR A 104 -8.75 10.48 -18.24
C TYR A 104 -7.43 10.65 -18.97
N GLN A 105 -6.37 10.01 -18.48
CA GLN A 105 -5.04 10.16 -19.08
C GLN A 105 -4.81 9.25 -20.29
N LYS A 106 -5.71 8.28 -20.54
CA LYS A 106 -5.64 7.31 -21.64
C LYS A 106 -4.30 6.57 -21.75
N VAL A 107 -3.62 6.44 -20.62
CA VAL A 107 -2.27 5.89 -20.51
C VAL A 107 -2.26 4.41 -20.85
N PHE A 108 -3.33 3.69 -20.50
CA PHE A 108 -3.46 2.26 -20.76
C PHE A 108 -3.60 1.99 -22.26
N HIS A 109 -4.36 2.83 -22.98
CA HIS A 109 -4.45 2.77 -24.43
C HIS A 109 -3.10 3.03 -25.12
N ALA A 110 -2.32 3.98 -24.61
CA ALA A 110 -0.97 4.25 -25.12
C ALA A 110 -0.01 3.07 -24.89
N MET A 111 -0.12 2.37 -23.76
CA MET A 111 0.74 1.20 -23.47
C MET A 111 0.39 0.00 -24.36
N ILE A 112 -0.89 -0.27 -24.61
CA ILE A 112 -1.33 -1.39 -25.47
C ILE A 112 -0.96 -1.16 -26.95
N ALA A 113 -0.67 0.07 -27.36
CA ALA A 113 -0.15 0.35 -28.70
C ALA A 113 1.31 -0.08 -28.90
N THR A 114 2.02 -0.40 -27.83
CA THR A 114 3.38 -0.98 -27.85
C THR A 114 3.29 -2.51 -27.75
N PRO A 115 4.36 -3.30 -27.97
CA PRO A 115 4.30 -4.76 -27.88
C PRO A 115 4.26 -5.24 -26.41
N LEU A 116 3.32 -4.70 -25.63
CA LEU A 116 3.01 -5.05 -24.26
C LEU A 116 1.63 -5.71 -24.20
N GLU A 117 1.51 -6.78 -23.44
CA GLU A 117 0.24 -7.44 -23.20
C GLU A 117 -0.52 -6.76 -22.05
N LEU A 118 -1.85 -6.79 -22.10
CA LEU A 118 -2.68 -6.18 -21.04
C LEU A 118 -2.40 -6.79 -19.66
N GLY A 119 -2.11 -8.08 -19.58
CA GLY A 119 -1.75 -8.76 -18.32
C GLY A 119 -0.50 -8.16 -17.67
N GLU A 120 0.51 -7.81 -18.46
CA GLU A 120 1.77 -7.22 -17.97
C GLU A 120 1.54 -5.81 -17.40
N VAL A 121 0.65 -5.04 -18.03
CA VAL A 121 0.25 -3.70 -17.56
C VAL A 121 -0.46 -3.80 -16.22
N VAL A 122 -1.41 -4.72 -16.09
CA VAL A 122 -2.18 -4.92 -14.85
C VAL A 122 -1.27 -5.35 -13.71
N VAL A 123 -0.38 -6.32 -13.94
CA VAL A 123 0.60 -6.76 -12.93
C VAL A 123 1.53 -5.61 -12.54
N GLY A 124 1.99 -4.80 -13.49
CA GLY A 124 2.82 -3.62 -13.21
C GLY A 124 2.13 -2.56 -12.34
N GLU A 125 0.83 -2.34 -12.55
CA GLU A 125 0.04 -1.41 -11.71
C GLU A 125 -0.22 -1.99 -10.31
N ILE A 126 -0.49 -3.30 -10.18
CA ILE A 126 -0.64 -3.97 -8.88
C ILE A 126 0.67 -3.86 -8.07
N LEU A 127 1.81 -4.17 -8.68
CA LEU A 127 3.12 -4.02 -8.03
C LEU A 127 3.39 -2.59 -7.57
N TYR A 128 2.92 -1.60 -8.34
CA TYR A 128 3.03 -0.20 -7.97
C TYR A 128 2.11 0.18 -6.80
N GLY A 129 0.90 -0.39 -6.74
CA GLY A 129 -0.01 -0.28 -5.60
C GLY A 129 0.61 -0.85 -4.32
N VAL A 130 1.16 -2.07 -4.40
CA VAL A 130 1.88 -2.71 -3.29
C VAL A 130 3.06 -1.85 -2.84
N PHE A 131 3.87 -1.35 -3.78
CA PHE A 131 4.98 -0.44 -3.46
C PHE A 131 4.52 0.79 -2.67
N LYS A 132 3.42 1.42 -3.08
CA LYS A 132 2.89 2.59 -2.36
C LYS A 132 2.31 2.24 -1.00
N GLY A 133 1.64 1.10 -0.86
CA GLY A 133 1.20 0.57 0.44
C GLY A 133 2.38 0.39 1.41
N VAL A 134 3.44 -0.30 0.95
CA VAL A 134 4.67 -0.52 1.73
C VAL A 134 5.34 0.79 2.12
N VAL A 135 5.48 1.73 1.19
CA VAL A 135 6.06 3.06 1.48
C VAL A 135 5.22 3.77 2.55
N TYR A 136 3.90 3.73 2.43
CA TYR A 136 3.05 4.45 3.36
C TYR A 136 3.05 3.83 4.76
N GLY A 137 2.88 2.51 4.87
CA GLY A 137 2.95 1.85 6.17
C GLY A 137 4.34 1.96 6.81
N SER A 138 5.42 2.01 6.00
CA SER A 138 6.78 2.27 6.50
C SER A 138 6.92 3.70 7.06
N VAL A 139 6.31 4.70 6.42
CA VAL A 139 6.27 6.08 6.93
C VAL A 139 5.59 6.16 8.29
N ILE A 140 4.43 5.51 8.45
CA ILE A 140 3.70 5.49 9.72
C ILE A 140 4.53 4.79 10.80
N LEU A 141 5.17 3.69 10.45
CA LEU A 141 6.05 2.98 11.36
C LEU A 141 7.21 3.86 11.82
N LEU A 142 7.84 4.63 10.93
CA LEU A 142 8.89 5.58 11.29
C LEU A 142 8.39 6.67 12.25
N VAL A 143 7.17 7.18 12.06
CA VAL A 143 6.57 8.17 12.97
C VAL A 143 6.34 7.56 14.36
N ILE A 144 5.77 6.35 14.43
CA ILE A 144 5.52 5.65 15.70
C ILE A 144 6.85 5.29 16.40
N ALA A 145 7.86 4.90 15.64
CA ALA A 145 9.21 4.65 16.15
C ALA A 145 9.86 5.93 16.69
N GLY A 146 9.74 7.05 15.98
CA GLY A 146 10.25 8.35 16.42
C GLY A 146 9.60 8.86 17.71
N LEU A 147 8.34 8.49 17.94
CA LEU A 147 7.62 8.79 19.18
C LEU A 147 7.96 7.82 20.34
N GLY A 148 8.87 6.85 20.14
CA GLY A 148 9.32 5.94 21.17
C GLY A 148 8.32 4.85 21.58
N LEU A 149 7.25 4.63 20.80
CA LEU A 149 6.24 3.60 21.09
C LEU A 149 6.63 2.20 20.59
N VAL A 150 7.78 2.05 19.93
CA VAL A 150 8.27 0.77 19.43
C VAL A 150 9.17 0.11 20.46
N SER A 151 8.60 -0.84 21.22
CA SER A 151 9.34 -1.60 22.25
C SER A 151 10.01 -2.88 21.73
N SER A 152 9.76 -3.29 20.47
CA SER A 152 10.10 -4.63 19.96
C SER A 152 10.95 -4.60 18.69
N PRO A 153 12.08 -5.35 18.61
CA PRO A 153 12.88 -5.51 17.40
C PRO A 153 12.12 -6.08 16.20
N TRP A 154 10.98 -6.74 16.46
CA TRP A 154 10.09 -7.32 15.45
C TRP A 154 9.40 -6.27 14.55
N ALA A 155 9.44 -4.99 14.93
CA ALA A 155 8.93 -3.90 14.10
C ALA A 155 9.66 -3.79 12.74
N LEU A 156 10.91 -4.27 12.63
CA LEU A 156 11.66 -4.31 11.37
C LEU A 156 11.05 -5.25 10.32
N LEU A 157 10.22 -6.23 10.71
CA LEU A 157 9.56 -7.15 9.78
C LEU A 157 8.26 -6.57 9.19
N VAL A 158 7.75 -5.47 9.75
CA VAL A 158 6.48 -4.88 9.32
C VAL A 158 6.48 -4.54 7.81
N PRO A 159 7.53 -3.93 7.22
CA PRO A 159 7.55 -3.67 5.79
C PRO A 159 7.39 -4.92 4.90
N ILE A 160 7.86 -6.08 5.38
CA ILE A 160 7.72 -7.36 4.66
C ILE A 160 6.27 -7.84 4.72
N VAL A 161 5.62 -7.71 5.88
CA VAL A 161 4.20 -8.05 6.03
C VAL A 161 3.32 -7.14 5.18
N LEU A 162 3.69 -5.87 5.04
CA LEU A 162 2.96 -4.90 4.22
C LEU A 162 3.02 -5.20 2.71
N VAL A 163 3.94 -6.04 2.24
CA VAL A 163 3.94 -6.50 0.84
C VAL A 163 2.69 -7.34 0.53
N LEU A 164 2.06 -7.92 1.55
CA LEU A 164 0.82 -8.70 1.42
C LEU A 164 -0.45 -7.83 1.40
N ALA A 165 -0.32 -6.51 1.58
CA ALA A 165 -1.43 -5.56 1.66
C ALA A 165 -2.04 -5.21 0.28
#